data_AF-A0AAW6BTD7-F1
#
_entry.id   AF-A0AAW6BTD7-F1
#
_cell.length_a   1.000
_cell.length_b   1.000
_cell.length_c   1.000
_cell.angle_alpha   90.00
_cell.angle_beta   90.00
_cell.angle_gamma   90.00
#
_symmetry.space_group_name_H-M   'P 1'
#
loop_
_entity.id
_entity.type
_entity.pdbx_description
1 polymer ?
#
loop_
_entity_poly.entity_id
_entity_poly.type
_entity_poly.pdbx_seq_one_letter_code
_entity_poly.pdbx_strand_id
1 'polypeptide(L)'
;MFGIHEFCAWLKVRKTPKGSAESNWLFLSRYSRQRIYQIISKLGQLANISVHSHPHMLRHACGFALADRGADTRLIQDYLGHSNIRHTVRYTASNAKRFQGVWNSPRNRNPVAHFGQKNTHFLVTILTNKATL
;
A
#
# COMPACT_ATOMS: atom_id res chain seq x y z
N MET A 1 1.71 19.15 1.52
CA MET A 1 1.30 19.18 0.10
C MET A 1 2.38 19.87 -0.74
N PHE A 2 3.58 19.29 -0.83
CA PHE A 2 4.75 19.96 -1.43
C PHE A 2 4.94 19.66 -2.93
N GLY A 3 4.45 18.53 -3.45
CA GLY A 3 4.74 18.11 -4.83
C GLY A 3 3.96 18.82 -5.94
N ILE A 4 2.74 19.30 -5.66
CA ILE A 4 1.87 19.89 -6.70
C ILE A 4 2.40 21.25 -7.16
N HIS A 5 2.93 22.06 -6.23
CA HIS A 5 3.45 23.39 -6.54
C HIS A 5 4.66 23.33 -7.50
N GLU A 6 5.63 22.47 -7.22
CA GLU A 6 6.81 22.31 -8.07
C GLU A 6 6.45 21.77 -9.45
N PHE A 7 5.47 20.87 -9.51
CA PHE A 7 4.97 20.37 -10.79
C PHE A 7 4.31 21.47 -11.62
N CYS A 8 3.44 22.28 -11.01
CA CYS A 8 2.83 23.43 -11.68
C CYS A 8 3.88 24.46 -12.12
N ALA A 9 4.90 24.71 -11.30
CA ALA A 9 6.01 25.59 -11.64
C ALA A 9 6.80 25.06 -12.86
N TRP A 10 7.12 23.76 -12.87
CA TRP A 10 7.73 23.10 -14.03
C TRP A 10 6.87 23.23 -15.28
N LEU A 11 5.55 23.00 -15.19
CA LEU A 11 4.66 23.12 -16.34
C LEU A 11 4.61 24.54 -16.93
N LYS A 12 4.80 25.58 -16.11
CA LYS A 12 4.93 26.96 -16.59
C LYS A 12 6.24 27.15 -17.37
N VAL A 13 7.37 26.70 -16.80
CA VAL A 13 8.70 26.81 -17.42
C VAL A 13 8.79 25.94 -18.68
N ARG A 14 8.21 24.74 -18.68
CA ARG A 14 8.21 23.81 -19.81
C ARG A 14 7.64 24.44 -21.09
N LYS A 15 6.73 25.41 -20.99
CA LYS A 15 6.11 26.08 -22.15
C LYS A 15 7.00 27.13 -22.80
N THR A 16 8.11 27.54 -22.16
CA THR A 16 8.94 28.64 -22.63
C THR A 16 9.86 28.30 -23.81
N PRO A 17 10.44 27.08 -23.93
CA PRO A 17 11.32 26.76 -25.07
C PRO A 17 10.51 26.60 -26.37
N LYS A 18 11.02 27.16 -27.48
CA LYS A 18 10.46 26.97 -28.82
C LYS A 18 10.48 25.47 -29.18
N GLY A 19 9.37 24.94 -29.71
CA GLY A 19 9.20 23.51 -30.04
C GLY A 19 8.73 22.62 -28.87
N SER A 20 8.59 23.16 -27.66
CA SER A 20 8.09 22.39 -26.49
C SER A 20 6.61 21.98 -26.59
N ALA A 21 5.83 22.70 -27.40
CA ALA A 21 4.42 22.40 -27.66
C ALA A 21 4.24 21.18 -28.57
N GLU A 22 5.23 20.84 -29.38
CA GLU A 22 5.15 19.74 -30.35
C GLU A 22 5.55 18.38 -29.74
N SER A 23 6.18 18.40 -28.56
CA SER A 23 6.59 17.19 -27.85
C SER A 23 5.56 16.76 -26.82
N ASN A 24 5.08 15.51 -26.92
CA ASN A 24 4.20 14.88 -25.93
C ASN A 24 4.93 14.42 -24.65
N TRP A 25 6.25 14.60 -24.56
CA TRP A 25 7.04 14.18 -23.40
C TRP A 25 6.94 15.18 -22.24
N LEU A 26 6.66 14.72 -21.03
CA LEU A 26 6.58 15.58 -19.84
C LEU A 26 7.92 16.30 -19.55
N PHE A 27 9.03 15.61 -19.75
CA PHE A 27 10.38 16.16 -19.66
C PHE A 27 10.97 16.31 -21.06
N LEU A 28 11.38 17.53 -21.43
CA LEU A 28 11.77 17.88 -22.81
C LEU A 28 13.08 17.24 -23.27
N SER A 29 13.97 16.88 -22.33
CA SER A 29 15.19 16.15 -22.63
C SER A 29 14.96 14.64 -22.54
N ARG A 30 15.53 13.88 -23.48
CA ARG A 30 15.60 12.42 -23.39
C ARG A 30 16.61 12.02 -22.32
N TYR A 31 16.16 11.99 -21.07
CA TYR A 31 16.99 11.51 -19.97
C TYR A 31 17.15 9.99 -20.06
N SER A 32 18.40 9.54 -20.16
CA SER A 32 18.72 8.12 -19.94
C SER A 32 18.57 7.78 -18.46
N ARG A 33 18.35 6.49 -18.16
CA ARG A 33 18.35 5.98 -16.76
C ARG A 33 19.61 6.41 -16.00
N GLN A 34 20.76 6.35 -16.66
CA GLN A 34 22.04 6.75 -16.08
C GLN A 34 22.09 8.25 -15.77
N ARG A 35 21.53 9.09 -16.64
CA ARG A 35 21.50 10.53 -16.41
C ARG A 35 20.61 10.89 -15.21
N ILE A 36 19.44 10.25 -15.09
CA ILE A 36 18.55 10.45 -13.93
C ILE A 36 19.27 10.02 -12.64
N TYR A 37 19.96 8.87 -12.67
CA TYR A 37 20.75 8.40 -11.54
C TYR A 37 21.81 9.42 -11.11
N GLN A 38 22.59 9.94 -12.05
CA GLN A 38 23.62 10.96 -11.79
C GLN A 38 23.03 12.25 -11.22
N ILE A 39 21.91 12.72 -11.76
CA ILE A 39 21.22 13.92 -11.27
C ILE A 39 20.82 13.73 -9.81
N ILE A 40 20.15 12.62 -9.47
CA ILE A 40 19.70 12.36 -8.10
C ILE A 40 20.88 12.17 -7.14
N SER A 41 21.92 11.45 -7.58
CA SER A 41 23.12 11.25 -6.77
C SER A 41 23.80 12.58 -6.45
N LYS A 42 23.93 13.47 -7.45
CA LYS A 42 24.48 14.81 -7.25
C LYS A 42 23.62 15.66 -6.32
N LEU A 43 22.29 15.61 -6.49
CA LEU A 43 21.38 16.33 -5.60
C LEU A 43 21.46 15.81 -4.15
N GLY A 44 21.61 14.51 -3.94
CA GLY A 44 21.79 13.92 -2.62
C GLY A 44 23.09 14.37 -1.94
N GLN A 45 24.18 14.48 -2.70
CA GLN A 45 25.45 15.04 -2.22
C GLN A 45 25.29 16.51 -1.82
N LEU A 46 24.63 17.32 -2.66
CA LEU A 46 24.38 18.74 -2.37
C LEU A 46 23.47 18.93 -1.15
N ALA A 47 22.52 18.01 -0.93
CA ALA A 47 21.65 18.00 0.24
C ALA A 47 22.30 17.38 1.49
N ASN A 48 23.59 17.01 1.42
CA ASN A 48 24.36 16.39 2.51
C ASN A 48 23.69 15.15 3.11
N ILE A 49 23.04 14.34 2.27
CA ILE A 49 22.40 13.09 2.68
C ILE A 49 23.48 12.02 2.84
N SER A 50 23.57 11.44 4.04
CA SER A 50 24.58 10.41 4.36
C SER A 50 24.41 9.10 3.57
N VAL A 51 23.19 8.82 3.11
CA VAL A 51 22.88 7.65 2.30
C VAL A 51 22.99 7.94 0.81
N HIS A 52 23.51 6.96 0.06
CA HIS A 52 23.65 7.07 -1.38
C HIS A 52 22.28 7.24 -2.06
N SER A 53 22.04 8.44 -2.58
CA SER A 53 20.73 8.83 -3.12
C SER A 53 20.60 8.44 -4.59
N HIS A 54 19.61 7.62 -4.91
CA HIS A 54 19.28 7.20 -6.27
C HIS A 54 17.79 6.85 -6.42
N PRO A 55 17.23 6.69 -7.65
CA PRO A 55 15.79 6.50 -7.84
C PRO A 55 15.14 5.41 -6.99
N HIS A 56 15.80 4.25 -6.87
CA HIS A 56 15.27 3.13 -6.10
C HIS A 56 15.25 3.41 -4.59
N MET A 57 16.25 4.12 -4.05
CA MET A 57 16.26 4.55 -2.65
C MET A 57 15.16 5.55 -2.34
N LEU A 58 14.87 6.49 -3.26
CA LEU A 58 13.74 7.40 -3.11
C LEU A 58 12.40 6.64 -3.09
N ARG A 59 12.26 5.59 -3.91
CA ARG A 59 11.08 4.71 -3.90
C ARG A 59 10.95 3.95 -2.57
N HIS A 60 12.05 3.44 -2.02
CA HIS A 60 12.05 2.83 -0.69
C HIS A 60 11.65 3.81 0.40
N ALA A 61 12.25 5.00 0.41
CA ALA A 61 11.93 6.06 1.38
C ALA A 61 10.43 6.42 1.33
N CYS A 62 9.84 6.50 0.14
CA CYS A 62 8.41 6.71 -0.03
C CYS A 62 7.58 5.56 0.60
N GLY A 63 7.95 4.30 0.34
CA GLY A 63 7.29 3.13 0.93
C GLY A 63 7.36 3.10 2.45
N PHE A 64 8.54 3.33 3.03
CA PHE A 64 8.72 3.43 4.49
C PHE A 64 7.94 4.61 5.09
N ALA A 65 7.92 5.77 4.42
CA ALA A 65 7.16 6.94 4.90
C ALA A 65 5.64 6.70 4.88
N LEU A 66 5.11 5.98 3.88
CA LEU A 66 3.71 5.58 3.86
C LEU A 66 3.40 4.56 4.96
N ALA A 67 4.28 3.57 5.15
CA ALA A 67 4.12 2.58 6.20
C ALA A 67 4.14 3.21 7.60
N ASP A 68 5.05 4.14 7.89
CA ASP A 68 5.13 4.83 9.19
C ASP A 68 3.90 5.71 9.50
N ARG A 69 3.24 6.22 8.45
CA ARG A 69 1.94 6.90 8.55
C ARG A 69 0.76 5.95 8.76
N GLY A 70 1.00 4.64 8.83
CA GLY A 70 -0.04 3.63 9.04
C GLY A 70 -0.84 3.28 7.79
N ALA A 71 -0.35 3.60 6.58
CA ALA A 71 -1.02 3.18 5.36
C ALA A 71 -1.01 1.65 5.24
N ASP A 72 -2.12 1.09 4.75
CA ASP A 72 -2.27 -0.35 4.58
C ASP A 72 -1.25 -0.93 3.59
N THR A 73 -0.81 -2.17 3.83
CA THR A 73 0.25 -2.81 3.04
C THR A 73 -0.17 -3.02 1.58
N ARG A 74 -1.44 -3.35 1.31
CA ARG A 74 -1.96 -3.50 -0.07
C ARG A 74 -2.05 -2.16 -0.77
N LEU A 75 -2.50 -1.11 -0.07
CA LEU A 75 -2.53 0.25 -0.63
C LEU A 75 -1.14 0.74 -1.04
N ILE A 76 -0.12 0.51 -0.21
CA ILE A 76 1.26 0.85 -0.55
C ILE A 76 1.75 0.01 -1.75
N GLN A 77 1.38 -1.26 -1.82
CA GLN A 77 1.75 -2.15 -2.92
C GLN A 77 1.20 -1.65 -4.25
N ASP A 78 -0.09 -1.28 -4.28
CA ASP A 78 -0.77 -0.78 -5.47
C ASP A 78 -0.21 0.57 -5.89
N TYR A 79 -0.03 1.49 -4.93
CA TYR A 79 0.54 2.81 -5.18
C TYR A 79 1.96 2.74 -5.76
N LEU A 80 2.79 1.83 -5.24
CA LEU A 80 4.14 1.64 -5.76
C LEU A 80 4.16 0.75 -7.00
N GLY A 81 3.10 0.00 -7.34
CA GLY A 81 3.08 -0.93 -8.46
C GLY A 81 4.01 -2.14 -8.27
N HIS A 82 4.01 -2.74 -7.08
CA HIS A 82 4.79 -3.96 -6.82
C HIS A 82 3.99 -5.22 -7.20
N SER A 83 4.53 -6.02 -8.13
CA SER A 83 3.95 -7.32 -8.51
C SER A 83 4.01 -8.33 -7.37
N ASN A 84 5.06 -8.28 -6.55
CA ASN A 84 5.24 -9.17 -5.40
C ASN A 84 5.10 -8.39 -4.09
N ILE A 85 4.09 -8.76 -3.31
CA ILE A 85 3.80 -8.14 -2.00
C ILE A 85 4.98 -8.22 -1.02
N ARG A 86 5.87 -9.21 -1.18
CA ARG A 86 7.08 -9.36 -0.34
C ARG A 86 7.97 -8.11 -0.36
N HIS A 87 7.99 -7.37 -1.48
CA HIS A 87 8.76 -6.12 -1.58
C HIS A 87 8.15 -4.99 -0.74
N THR A 88 6.84 -5.01 -0.54
CA THR A 88 6.10 -4.01 0.25
C THR A 88 6.07 -4.36 1.74
N VAL A 89 5.95 -5.64 2.08
CA VAL A 89 5.93 -6.12 3.48
C VAL A 89 7.16 -5.64 4.25
N ARG A 90 8.32 -5.50 3.59
CA ARG A 90 9.53 -4.94 4.20
C ARG A 90 9.30 -3.55 4.82
N TYR A 91 8.47 -2.71 4.22
CA TYR A 91 8.20 -1.36 4.73
C TYR A 91 7.33 -1.38 5.99
N THR A 92 6.39 -2.32 6.06
CA THR A 92 5.43 -2.41 7.18
C THR A 92 5.93 -3.31 8.31
N ALA A 93 6.84 -4.24 8.03
CA ALA A 93 7.47 -5.09 9.03
C ALA A 93 8.32 -4.30 10.04
N SER A 94 8.95 -3.21 9.60
CA SER A 94 9.71 -2.31 10.47
C SER A 94 8.84 -1.32 11.26
N ASN A 95 7.53 -1.26 10.98
CA ASN A 95 6.64 -0.33 11.68
C ASN A 95 6.13 -0.96 12.99
N ALA A 96 6.71 -0.53 14.13
CA ALA A 96 6.28 -0.97 15.47
C ALA A 96 4.83 -0.58 15.80
N LYS A 97 4.28 0.48 15.18
CA LYS A 97 2.89 0.93 15.40
C LYS A 97 1.87 -0.14 15.01
N ARG A 98 2.22 -1.11 14.14
CA ARG A 98 1.31 -2.21 13.75
C ARG A 98 0.85 -3.09 14.92
N PHE A 99 1.58 -3.07 16.03
CA PHE A 99 1.24 -3.85 17.23
C PHE A 99 0.47 -3.02 18.27
N GLN A 100 0.32 -1.71 18.07
CA GLN A 100 -0.47 -0.88 18.97
C GLN A 100 -1.95 -1.30 18.89
N GLY A 101 -2.56 -1.55 20.04
CA GLY A 101 -3.98 -1.96 20.12
C GLY A 101 -4.24 -3.46 19.90
N VAL A 102 -3.27 -4.26 19.43
CA VAL A 102 -3.43 -5.72 19.30
C VAL A 102 -3.77 -6.36 20.64
N TRP A 103 -3.14 -5.89 21.71
CA TRP A 103 -3.36 -6.39 23.06
C TRP A 103 -4.51 -5.71 23.81
N ASN A 104 -5.02 -4.58 23.29
CA ASN A 104 -6.09 -3.81 23.93
C ASN A 104 -7.49 -4.25 23.50
N SER A 105 -7.62 -5.20 22.57
CA SER A 105 -8.91 -5.76 22.22
C SER A 105 -9.32 -6.76 23.30
N PRO A 106 -10.40 -6.51 24.09
CA PRO A 106 -10.96 -7.57 24.91
C PRO A 106 -11.36 -8.69 23.95
N ARG A 107 -10.73 -9.86 24.12
CA ARG A 107 -11.10 -11.06 23.36
C ARG A 107 -12.57 -11.31 23.61
N ASN A 108 -13.42 -10.90 22.66
CA ASN A 108 -14.81 -11.32 22.64
C ASN A 108 -14.82 -12.81 22.32
N ARG A 109 -14.70 -13.64 23.37
CA ARG A 109 -14.90 -15.08 23.30
C ARG A 109 -16.40 -15.36 23.20
N ASN A 110 -17.06 -14.81 22.19
CA ASN A 110 -18.34 -15.37 21.79
C ASN A 110 -18.01 -16.75 21.19
N PRO A 111 -18.48 -17.86 21.79
CA PRO A 111 -18.34 -19.16 21.19
C PRO A 111 -19.01 -19.08 19.81
N VAL A 112 -18.23 -19.25 18.74
CA VAL A 112 -18.82 -19.45 17.43
C VAL A 112 -19.59 -20.76 17.56
N ALA A 113 -20.92 -20.67 17.61
CA ALA A 113 -21.76 -21.85 17.62
C ALA A 113 -21.49 -22.60 16.31
N HIS A 114 -20.66 -23.64 16.37
CA HIS A 114 -20.58 -24.61 15.30
C HIS A 114 -21.96 -25.24 15.18
N PHE A 115 -22.66 -24.87 14.10
CA PHE A 115 -23.95 -25.43 13.75
C PHE A 115 -23.76 -26.92 13.49
N GLY A 116 -23.97 -27.72 14.53
CA GLY A 116 -23.94 -29.17 14.46
C GLY A 116 -25.10 -29.64 13.59
N GLN A 117 -24.77 -30.17 12.41
CA GLN A 117 -25.70 -30.94 11.60
C GLN A 117 -25.93 -32.28 12.32
N LYS A 118 -26.83 -32.31 13.29
CA LYS A 118 -27.34 -33.55 13.90
C LYS A 118 -28.69 -33.85 13.26
N ASN A 119 -28.66 -34.67 12.21
CA ASN A 119 -29.85 -35.24 11.59
C ASN A 119 -30.63 -36.04 12.65
N THR A 120 -31.88 -35.64 12.85
CA THR A 120 -32.84 -36.22 13.79
C THR A 120 -33.38 -37.55 13.27
N HIS A 121 -33.14 -38.61 14.06
CA HIS A 121 -33.98 -39.77 14.31
C HIS A 121 -35.10 -40.10 13.30
N PHE A 122 -34.82 -41.08 12.44
CA PHE A 122 -35.81 -42.01 11.91
C PHE A 122 -35.93 -43.15 12.94
N LEU A 123 -37.04 -43.19 13.69
CA LEU A 123 -37.70 -44.38 14.28
C LEU A 123 -38.40 -44.04 15.62
N VAL A 124 -39.65 -44.51 15.68
CA VAL A 124 -40.54 -44.67 16.83
C VAL A 124 -41.25 -43.40 17.33
N THR A 125 -42.51 -43.22 16.90
CA THR A 125 -43.71 -43.29 17.77
C THR A 125 -44.96 -43.40 16.86
N ILE A 126 -45.29 -44.63 16.43
CA ILE A 126 -46.70 -45.02 16.38
C ILE A 126 -47.05 -45.26 17.85
N LEU A 127 -47.99 -44.50 18.41
CA LEU A 127 -48.95 -44.94 19.42
C LEU A 127 -49.79 -43.74 19.89
N THR A 128 -51.11 -43.94 19.81
CA THR A 128 -52.18 -43.21 20.51
C THR A 128 -52.53 -41.82 19.99
N ASN A 129 -53.37 -41.77 18.94
CA ASN A 129 -54.42 -40.76 18.88
C ASN A 129 -55.79 -41.45 19.03
N LYS A 130 -56.62 -40.77 19.82
CA LYS A 130 -57.96 -41.05 20.33
C LYS A 130 -58.92 -41.50 19.21
N ALA A 131 -59.79 -42.50 19.40
CA ALA A 131 -61.04 -42.41 20.15
C ALA A 131 -61.88 -41.17 19.79
N THR A 132 -62.59 -41.18 18.66
CA THR A 132 -64.00 -40.72 18.51
C THR A 132 -64.52 -41.04 17.10
N LEU A 133 -65.62 -41.81 17.06
CA LEU A 133 -66.45 -42.26 15.94
C LEU A 133 -65.87 -43.34 15.01
#